data_AF-F0Q9K9-F1
#
_entry.id   AF-F0Q9K9-F1
#
_cell.length_a   1.000
_cell.length_b   1.000
_cell.length_c   1.000
_cell.angle_alpha   90.00
_cell.angle_beta   90.00
_cell.angle_gamma   90.00
#
_symmetry.space_group_name_H-M   'P 1'
#
loop_
_entity.id
_entity.type
_entity.pdbx_description
1 polymer ?
#
loop_
_entity_poly.entity_id
_entity_poly.type
_entity_poly.pdbx_seq_one_letter_code
_entity_poly.pdbx_strand_id
1 'polypeptide(L)'
;MTLSTASHRPVHPLRPGSAATQAAAPALDDAGKLVLRLALGVLILLHGLFKLQNGAGFITGMLEKAGLPGALGYLVYVGEILAPLMVIAGIATRAGAAIIFVNMVVAIGLVHMGQLFTMTQQGGWALELQGMYLFGALAVMLLGAGRYGLGGAHGRFN
;
A
#
# COMPACT_ATOMS: atom_id res chain seq x y z
N MET A 1 70.96 16.05 -31.90
CA MET A 1 70.88 14.58 -32.02
C MET A 1 71.56 14.04 -30.76
N THR A 2 70.84 13.70 -29.69
CA THR A 2 70.11 12.44 -29.50
C THR A 2 68.92 12.62 -28.54
N LEU A 3 68.00 11.66 -28.60
CA LEU A 3 66.59 11.75 -28.25
C LEU A 3 66.27 11.43 -26.79
N SER A 4 65.18 12.05 -26.34
CA SER A 4 64.31 11.68 -25.23
C SER A 4 63.83 10.22 -25.34
N THR A 5 63.90 9.47 -24.24
CA THR A 5 63.14 8.22 -24.06
C THR A 5 62.56 8.17 -22.66
N ALA A 6 61.25 8.39 -22.60
CA ALA A 6 60.43 8.29 -21.41
C ALA A 6 60.33 6.83 -20.95
N SER A 7 60.56 6.62 -19.65
CA SER A 7 60.38 5.34 -18.95
C SER A 7 58.88 5.07 -18.77
N HIS A 8 58.39 4.07 -19.52
CA HIS A 8 57.00 3.61 -19.50
C HIS A 8 56.77 2.69 -18.30
N ARG A 9 55.97 3.13 -17.31
CA ARG A 9 55.50 2.22 -16.24
C ARG A 9 54.40 1.32 -16.80
N PRO A 10 54.42 -0.01 -16.52
CA PRO A 10 53.30 -0.88 -16.85
C PRO A 10 52.16 -0.63 -15.86
N VAL A 11 51.01 -0.24 -16.40
CA VAL A 11 49.74 -0.13 -15.68
C VAL A 11 49.20 -1.56 -15.53
N HIS A 12 49.25 -2.13 -14.33
CA HIS A 12 48.57 -3.40 -14.07
C HIS A 12 47.06 -3.14 -14.05
N PRO A 13 46.26 -3.81 -14.90
CA PRO A 13 44.81 -3.65 -14.87
C PRO A 13 44.24 -4.14 -13.54
N LEU A 14 43.41 -3.30 -12.92
CA LEU A 14 42.58 -3.65 -11.77
C LEU A 14 41.70 -4.84 -12.16
N ARG A 15 41.75 -5.94 -11.39
CA ARG A 15 40.77 -7.03 -11.50
C ARG A 15 39.38 -6.46 -11.15
N PRO A 16 38.38 -6.46 -12.05
CA PRO A 16 36.99 -6.24 -11.64
C PRO A 16 36.49 -7.52 -10.99
N GLY A 17 36.88 -7.74 -9.74
CA GLY A 17 36.36 -8.79 -8.87
C GLY A 17 35.33 -8.23 -7.90
N SER A 18 34.23 -7.66 -8.40
CA SER A 18 33.13 -7.16 -7.54
C SER A 18 31.76 -7.06 -8.23
N ALA A 19 31.54 -7.73 -9.37
CA ALA A 19 30.27 -7.65 -10.11
C ALA A 19 29.37 -8.88 -9.98
N ALA A 20 29.66 -9.81 -9.05
CA ALA A 20 28.93 -11.08 -8.93
C ALA A 20 28.23 -11.27 -7.57
N THR A 21 27.71 -10.21 -6.95
CA THR A 21 26.98 -10.34 -5.65
C THR A 21 25.71 -9.50 -5.51
N GLN A 22 25.09 -8.94 -6.56
CA GLN A 22 23.97 -7.99 -6.33
C GLN A 22 22.63 -8.23 -7.05
N ALA A 23 22.40 -9.37 -7.73
CA ALA A 23 21.22 -9.48 -8.61
C ALA A 23 20.04 -10.35 -8.12
N ALA A 24 20.07 -10.97 -6.93
CA ALA A 24 19.02 -11.91 -6.50
C ALA A 24 17.98 -11.34 -5.51
N ALA A 25 18.39 -10.47 -4.59
CA ALA A 25 17.51 -9.88 -3.56
C ALA A 25 16.35 -9.00 -4.08
N PRO A 26 16.48 -8.18 -5.15
CA PRO A 26 15.47 -7.16 -5.41
C PRO A 26 14.16 -7.74 -5.96
N ALA A 27 14.15 -8.94 -6.57
CA ALA A 27 12.97 -9.48 -7.24
C ALA A 27 11.90 -10.02 -6.26
N LEU A 28 12.32 -10.64 -5.16
CA LEU A 28 11.42 -11.17 -4.14
C LEU A 28 10.75 -10.04 -3.34
N ASP A 29 11.51 -8.98 -3.03
CA ASP A 29 10.98 -7.79 -2.35
C ASP A 29 9.86 -7.13 -3.16
N ASP A 30 10.06 -6.99 -4.48
CA ASP A 30 9.06 -6.42 -5.36
C ASP A 30 7.84 -7.33 -5.57
N ALA A 31 8.04 -8.65 -5.61
CA ALA A 31 6.95 -9.62 -5.65
C ALA A 31 6.11 -9.56 -4.37
N GLY A 32 6.75 -9.45 -3.20
CA GLY A 32 6.08 -9.27 -1.91
C GLY A 32 5.23 -8.00 -1.87
N LYS A 33 5.75 -6.87 -2.37
CA LYS A 33 4.98 -5.62 -2.51
C LYS A 33 3.78 -5.77 -3.44
N LEU A 34 3.92 -6.50 -4.55
CA LEU A 34 2.81 -6.76 -5.45
C LEU A 34 1.72 -7.58 -4.74
N VAL A 35 2.09 -8.68 -4.09
CA VAL A 35 1.15 -9.54 -3.36
C VAL A 35 0.42 -8.74 -2.28
N LEU A 36 1.13 -7.92 -1.50
CA LEU A 36 0.53 -7.09 -0.47
C LEU A 36 -0.50 -6.10 -1.05
N ARG A 37 -0.16 -5.44 -2.17
CA ARG A 37 -1.07 -4.50 -2.85
C ARG A 37 -2.32 -5.20 -3.39
N LEU A 38 -2.14 -6.35 -4.03
CA LEU A 38 -3.25 -7.11 -4.59
C LEU A 38 -4.15 -7.65 -3.48
N ALA A 39 -3.58 -8.23 -2.43
CA ALA A 39 -4.35 -8.74 -1.30
C ALA A 39 -5.16 -7.64 -0.63
N LEU A 40 -4.52 -6.52 -0.27
CA LEU A 40 -5.20 -5.39 0.35
C LEU A 40 -6.28 -4.81 -0.59
N GLY A 41 -5.90 -4.54 -1.84
CA GLY A 41 -6.77 -3.90 -2.82
C GLY A 41 -8.00 -4.75 -3.12
N VAL A 42 -7.84 -6.04 -3.43
CA VAL A 42 -8.95 -6.94 -3.75
C VAL A 42 -9.88 -7.09 -2.55
N LEU A 43 -9.33 -7.31 -1.35
CA LEU A 43 -10.14 -7.50 -0.15
C LEU A 43 -10.97 -6.25 0.17
N ILE A 44 -10.39 -5.05 0.08
CA ILE A 44 -11.13 -3.79 0.27
C ILE A 44 -12.13 -3.55 -0.87
N LEU A 45 -11.79 -3.88 -2.12
CA LEU A 45 -12.69 -3.73 -3.26
C LEU A 45 -13.97 -4.55 -3.10
N LEU A 46 -13.87 -5.77 -2.53
CA LEU A 46 -15.03 -6.60 -2.21
C LEU A 46 -15.97 -5.92 -1.20
N HIS A 47 -15.42 -5.21 -0.21
CA HIS A 47 -16.23 -4.42 0.73
C HIS A 47 -16.93 -3.26 0.02
N GLY A 48 -16.22 -2.55 -0.86
CA GLY A 48 -16.78 -1.47 -1.66
C GLY A 48 -17.90 -1.96 -2.59
N LEU A 49 -17.72 -3.10 -3.24
CA LEU A 49 -18.74 -3.72 -4.09
C LEU A 49 -19.99 -4.12 -3.28
N PHE A 50 -19.80 -4.71 -2.11
CA PHE A 50 -20.90 -5.03 -1.21
C PHE A 50 -21.68 -3.77 -0.80
N LYS A 51 -20.99 -2.67 -0.47
CA LYS A 51 -21.64 -1.38 -0.16
C LYS A 51 -22.28 -0.71 -1.37
N LEU A 52 -21.80 -0.99 -2.58
CA LEU A 52 -22.44 -0.48 -3.80
C LEU A 52 -23.77 -1.19 -4.05
N GLN A 53 -23.83 -2.50 -3.77
CA GLN A 53 -25.04 -3.30 -3.93
C GLN A 53 -26.07 -3.07 -2.81
N ASN A 54 -25.62 -2.94 -1.56
CA ASN A 54 -26.50 -2.78 -0.40
C ASN A 54 -26.76 -1.31 -0.03
N GLY A 55 -26.09 -0.38 -0.72
CA GLY A 55 -26.17 1.06 -0.50
C GLY A 55 -25.35 1.55 0.71
N ALA A 56 -24.99 2.84 0.68
CA ALA A 56 -24.29 3.51 1.78
C ALA A 56 -25.20 3.88 2.96
N GLY A 57 -26.49 3.52 2.91
CA GLY A 57 -27.53 3.93 3.87
C GLY A 57 -27.17 3.64 5.33
N PHE A 58 -26.45 2.55 5.59
CA PHE A 58 -25.97 2.21 6.93
C PHE A 58 -25.00 3.28 7.48
N ILE A 59 -24.07 3.76 6.65
CA ILE A 59 -23.05 4.73 7.05
C ILE A 59 -23.64 6.13 7.07
N THR A 60 -24.48 6.50 6.10
CA THR A 60 -25.16 7.80 6.10
C THR A 60 -26.04 7.95 7.33
N GLY A 61 -26.82 6.92 7.70
CA GLY A 61 -27.65 6.94 8.90
C GLY A 61 -26.84 6.97 10.20
N MET A 62 -25.64 6.37 10.23
CA MET A 62 -24.74 6.45 11.37
C MET A 62 -24.11 7.84 11.51
N LEU A 63 -23.75 8.47 10.38
CA LEU A 63 -23.23 9.84 10.35
C LEU A 63 -24.28 10.85 10.78
N GLU A 64 -25.52 10.71 10.31
CA GLU A 64 -26.64 11.57 10.73
C GLU A 64 -26.89 11.46 12.23
N LYS A 65 -26.84 10.25 12.79
CA LYS A 65 -26.91 10.03 14.24
C LYS A 65 -25.75 10.65 15.02
N ALA A 66 -24.56 10.72 14.40
CA ALA A 66 -23.39 11.39 14.95
C ALA A 66 -23.42 12.92 14.74
N GLY A 67 -24.49 13.49 14.15
CA GLY A 67 -24.62 14.91 13.87
C GLY A 67 -23.82 15.39 12.65
N LEU A 68 -23.32 14.47 11.84
CA LEU A 68 -22.54 14.74 10.63
C LEU A 68 -23.42 14.69 9.37
N PRO A 69 -23.05 15.41 8.29
CA PRO A 69 -23.77 15.35 7.03
C PRO A 69 -23.73 13.93 6.45
N GLY A 70 -24.89 13.35 6.13
CA GLY A 70 -25.00 12.05 5.45
C GLY A 70 -24.22 12.00 4.13
N ALA A 71 -23.97 13.14 3.50
CA ALA A 71 -23.11 13.28 2.32
C ALA A 71 -21.70 12.68 2.51
N LEU A 72 -21.15 12.71 3.73
CA LEU A 72 -19.85 12.11 4.02
C LEU A 72 -19.84 10.59 3.85
N GLY A 73 -21.00 9.92 3.95
CA GLY A 73 -21.10 8.47 3.75
C GLY A 73 -20.74 8.04 2.33
N TYR A 74 -20.88 8.93 1.34
CA TYR A 74 -20.47 8.65 -0.04
C TYR A 74 -18.95 8.68 -0.23
N LEU A 75 -18.18 9.33 0.66
CA LEU A 75 -16.71 9.31 0.59
C LEU A 75 -16.14 7.90 0.80
N VAL A 76 -16.89 7.02 1.47
CA VAL A 76 -16.52 5.61 1.63
C VAL A 76 -16.34 4.92 0.28
N TYR A 77 -17.14 5.27 -0.74
CA TYR A 77 -16.96 4.70 -2.08
C TYR A 77 -15.64 5.10 -2.71
N VAL A 78 -15.15 6.31 -2.44
CA VAL A 78 -13.82 6.74 -2.89
C VAL A 78 -12.74 5.89 -2.20
N GLY A 79 -12.88 5.64 -0.90
CA GLY A 79 -11.93 4.84 -0.12
C GLY A 79 -11.97 3.33 -0.40
N GLU A 80 -13.09 2.79 -0.84
CA GLU A 80 -13.28 1.34 -1.00
C GLU A 80 -13.39 0.89 -2.45
N ILE A 81 -13.48 1.81 -3.42
CA ILE A 81 -13.53 1.47 -4.84
C ILE A 81 -12.37 2.17 -5.57
N LEU A 82 -12.33 3.50 -5.55
CA LEU A 82 -11.31 4.23 -6.31
C LEU A 82 -9.89 3.98 -5.76
N ALA A 83 -9.73 4.06 -4.45
CA ALA A 83 -8.45 3.85 -3.79
C ALA A 83 -7.85 2.44 -3.98
N PRO A 84 -8.58 1.32 -3.78
CA PRO A 84 -8.03 0.00 -4.06
C PRO A 84 -7.74 -0.22 -5.55
N LEU A 85 -8.52 0.35 -6.47
CA LEU A 85 -8.21 0.28 -7.90
C LEU A 85 -6.87 0.95 -8.23
N MET A 86 -6.60 2.12 -7.64
CA MET A 86 -5.30 2.80 -7.78
C MET A 86 -4.14 1.95 -7.23
N VAL A 87 -4.32 1.35 -6.04
CA VAL A 87 -3.32 0.48 -5.40
C VAL A 87 -3.04 -0.78 -6.23
N ILE A 88 -4.09 -1.42 -6.76
CA ILE A 88 -3.98 -2.61 -7.63
C ILE A 88 -3.27 -2.27 -8.94
N ALA A 89 -3.71 -1.19 -9.60
CA ALA A 89 -3.07 -0.71 -10.83
C ALA A 89 -1.62 -0.28 -10.60
N GLY A 90 -1.24 0.02 -9.36
CA GLY A 90 0.10 0.50 -9.03
C GLY A 90 0.35 1.91 -9.55
N ILE A 91 -0.69 2.75 -9.53
CA ILE A 91 -0.65 4.17 -9.91
C ILE A 91 -1.00 4.97 -8.67
N ALA A 92 -0.15 5.93 -8.29
CA ALA A 92 -0.31 6.72 -7.07
C ALA A 92 -0.55 5.85 -5.83
N THR A 93 0.17 4.72 -5.74
CA THR A 93 -0.06 3.66 -4.75
C THR A 93 -0.02 4.17 -3.32
N ARG A 94 0.88 5.11 -3.01
CA ARG A 94 1.01 5.70 -1.67
C ARG A 94 -0.21 6.54 -1.33
N ALA A 95 -0.71 7.31 -2.29
CA ALA A 95 -1.91 8.13 -2.12
C ALA A 95 -3.16 7.26 -1.98
N GLY A 96 -3.33 6.23 -2.82
CA GLY A 96 -4.42 5.27 -2.70
C GLY A 96 -4.41 4.55 -1.35
N ALA A 97 -3.24 4.08 -0.91
CA ALA A 97 -3.09 3.43 0.39
C ALA A 97 -3.37 4.39 1.56
N ALA A 98 -2.98 5.67 1.46
CA ALA A 98 -3.32 6.67 2.46
C ALA A 98 -4.84 6.89 2.56
N ILE A 99 -5.55 6.92 1.43
CA ILE A 99 -7.01 7.03 1.42
C ILE A 99 -7.64 5.80 2.07
N ILE A 100 -7.18 4.58 1.75
CA ILE A 100 -7.67 3.34 2.39
C ILE A 100 -7.41 3.40 3.91
N PHE A 101 -6.22 3.83 4.34
CA PHE A 101 -5.87 3.95 5.75
C PHE A 101 -6.82 4.90 6.49
N VAL A 102 -7.04 6.11 5.96
CA VAL A 102 -7.97 7.07 6.57
C VAL A 102 -9.40 6.50 6.60
N ASN A 103 -9.84 5.85 5.52
CA ASN A 103 -11.16 5.21 5.48
C ASN A 103 -11.31 4.12 6.56
N MET A 104 -10.27 3.32 6.79
CA MET A 104 -10.27 2.31 7.85
C MET A 104 -10.31 2.94 9.25
N VAL A 105 -9.56 4.01 9.50
CA VAL A 105 -9.62 4.74 10.78
C VAL A 105 -11.03 5.26 11.04
N VAL A 106 -11.66 5.88 10.04
CA VAL A 106 -13.01 6.42 10.15
C VAL A 106 -14.04 5.30 10.34
N ALA A 107 -13.93 4.20 9.59
CA ALA A 107 -14.80 3.03 9.73
C ALA A 107 -14.70 2.41 11.13
N ILE A 108 -13.48 2.27 11.67
CA ILE A 108 -13.28 1.76 13.03
C ILE A 108 -13.87 2.74 14.05
N GLY A 109 -13.63 4.05 13.86
CA GLY A 109 -14.13 5.11 14.75
C GLY A 109 -15.66 5.22 14.82
N LEU A 110 -16.35 5.01 13.71
CA LEU A 110 -17.81 5.12 13.63
C LEU A 110 -18.50 3.80 14.01
N VAL A 111 -18.05 2.68 13.45
CA VAL A 111 -18.79 1.41 13.47
C VAL A 111 -18.26 0.48 14.56
N HIS A 112 -16.96 0.52 14.84
CA HIS A 112 -16.28 -0.53 15.61
C HIS A 112 -15.64 -0.04 16.93
N MET A 113 -15.86 1.21 17.36
CA MET A 113 -15.30 1.73 18.62
C MET A 113 -15.61 0.85 19.83
N GLY A 114 -16.84 0.35 19.92
CA GLY A 114 -17.25 -0.56 21.00
C GLY A 114 -16.60 -1.95 20.96
N GLN A 115 -15.99 -2.32 19.83
CA GLN A 115 -15.34 -3.62 19.62
C GLN A 115 -13.82 -3.57 19.81
N LEU A 116 -13.23 -2.38 19.99
CA LEU A 116 -11.78 -2.18 20.10
C LEU A 116 -11.12 -2.97 21.23
N PHE A 117 -11.80 -3.14 22.35
CA PHE A 117 -11.30 -3.89 23.50
C PHE A 117 -12.01 -5.23 23.68
N THR A 118 -12.71 -5.69 22.66
CA THR A 118 -13.45 -6.95 22.72
C THR A 118 -12.65 -8.09 22.10
N MET A 119 -12.70 -9.23 22.76
CA MET A 119 -12.17 -10.49 22.25
C MET A 119 -13.32 -11.33 21.71
N THR A 120 -13.01 -12.08 20.66
CA THR A 120 -13.88 -13.13 20.13
C THR A 120 -13.97 -14.29 21.13
N GLN A 121 -14.97 -15.15 20.94
CA GLN A 121 -15.13 -16.36 21.76
C GLN A 121 -13.97 -17.36 21.58
N GLN A 122 -13.16 -17.17 20.53
CA GLN A 122 -11.98 -17.96 20.20
C GLN A 122 -10.68 -17.33 20.73
N GLY A 123 -10.76 -16.21 21.48
CA GLY A 123 -9.60 -15.53 22.08
C GLY A 123 -8.86 -14.56 21.13
N GLY A 124 -9.29 -14.46 19.88
CA GLY A 124 -8.77 -13.48 18.91
C GLY A 124 -9.33 -12.07 19.15
N TRP A 125 -8.68 -11.06 18.60
CA TRP A 125 -9.19 -9.69 18.67
C TRP A 125 -10.40 -9.50 17.75
N ALA A 126 -11.48 -8.87 18.22
CA ALA A 126 -12.71 -8.74 17.42
C ALA A 126 -12.52 -7.95 16.10
N LEU A 127 -11.45 -7.16 16.01
CA LEU A 127 -11.13 -6.34 14.84
C LEU A 127 -9.85 -6.81 14.13
N GLU A 128 -9.51 -8.10 14.21
CA GLU A 128 -8.36 -8.68 13.50
C GLU A 128 -8.32 -8.29 12.01
N LEU A 129 -9.45 -8.45 11.31
CA LEU A 129 -9.51 -8.19 9.88
C LEU A 129 -9.36 -6.69 9.55
N GLN A 130 -10.05 -5.83 10.29
CA GLN A 130 -9.96 -4.37 10.15
C GLN A 130 -8.54 -3.88 10.48
N GLY A 131 -7.91 -4.48 11.50
CA GLY A 131 -6.52 -4.25 11.84
C GLY A 131 -5.58 -4.64 10.70
N MET A 132 -5.77 -5.83 10.12
CA MET A 132 -4.98 -6.28 8.97
C MET A 132 -5.10 -5.33 7.77
N TYR A 133 -6.28 -4.78 7.51
CA TYR A 133 -6.47 -3.79 6.45
C TYR A 133 -5.79 -2.46 6.77
N LEU A 134 -5.92 -1.98 8.01
CA LEU A 134 -5.30 -0.73 8.45
C LEU A 134 -3.77 -0.81 8.36
N PHE A 135 -3.18 -1.86 8.94
CA PHE A 135 -1.72 -2.06 8.92
C PHE A 135 -1.22 -2.45 7.54
N GLY A 136 -2.01 -3.20 6.76
CA GLY A 136 -1.71 -3.50 5.36
C GLY A 136 -1.66 -2.24 4.51
N ALA A 137 -2.61 -1.32 4.67
CA ALA A 137 -2.62 -0.02 4.02
C ALA A 137 -1.43 0.84 4.43
N LEU A 138 -1.10 0.86 5.72
CA LEU A 138 0.09 1.54 6.23
C LEU A 138 1.37 0.97 5.60
N ALA A 139 1.49 -0.36 5.54
CA ALA A 139 2.63 -1.01 4.90
C ALA A 139 2.73 -0.64 3.42
N VAL A 140 1.63 -0.70 2.66
CA VAL A 140 1.64 -0.28 1.23
C VAL A 140 1.98 1.20 1.08
N MET A 141 1.50 2.07 1.97
CA MET A 141 1.81 3.51 1.97
C MET A 141 3.31 3.78 2.19
N LEU A 142 3.96 2.99 3.04
CA LEU A 142 5.39 3.11 3.35
C LEU A 142 6.27 2.47 2.25
N LEU A 143 5.90 1.28 1.78
CA LEU A 143 6.69 0.48 0.84
C LEU A 143 6.53 0.92 -0.63
N GLY A 144 5.37 1.48 -0.98
CA GLY A 144 5.02 1.90 -2.33
C GLY A 144 4.71 0.74 -3.30
N ALA A 145 4.68 1.06 -4.60
CA ALA A 145 4.30 0.19 -5.70
C ALA A 145 5.38 -0.84 -6.07
N GLY A 146 6.65 -0.54 -5.83
CA GLY A 146 7.77 -1.35 -6.30
C GLY A 146 7.85 -1.44 -7.83
N ARG A 147 8.69 -2.35 -8.37
CA ARG A 147 8.94 -2.46 -9.82
C ARG A 147 7.70 -2.83 -10.65
N TYR A 148 6.72 -3.49 -10.04
CA TYR A 148 5.54 -4.02 -10.73
C TYR A 148 4.36 -3.03 -10.76
N GLY A 149 4.54 -1.77 -10.33
CA GLY A 149 3.51 -0.74 -10.48
C GLY A 149 3.55 -0.09 -11.86
N LEU A 150 2.37 0.16 -12.46
CA LEU A 150 2.28 0.85 -13.75
C LEU A 150 2.85 2.28 -13.71
N GLY A 151 2.91 2.92 -12.53
CA GLY A 151 3.56 4.23 -12.35
C GLY A 151 5.09 4.19 -12.17
N GLY A 152 5.71 3.01 -12.33
CA GLY A 152 7.16 2.81 -12.16
C GLY A 152 7.64 2.81 -10.70
N ALA A 153 8.82 2.26 -10.47
CA ALA A 153 9.40 2.08 -9.13
C ALA A 153 9.77 3.39 -8.41
N HIS A 154 9.89 4.51 -9.15
CA HIS A 154 10.44 5.78 -8.65
C HIS A 154 9.47 6.97 -8.79
N GLY A 155 8.19 6.73 -9.07
CA GLY A 155 7.20 7.81 -9.08
C GLY A 155 7.03 8.39 -7.67
N ARG A 156 7.09 9.72 -7.49
CA ARG A 156 6.98 10.37 -6.16
C ARG A 156 5.73 9.98 -5.35
N PHE A 157 4.67 9.57 -6.04
CA PHE A 157 3.40 9.10 -5.45
C PHE A 157 3.23 7.58 -5.46
N ASN A 158 4.24 6.86 -5.96
CA ASN A 158 4.27 5.40 -6.04
C ASN A 158 5.19 4.81 -4.97
#